data_AF-A0ABD3LYH3-F1
#
_entry.id   AF-A0ABD3LYH3-F1
#
_cell.length_a   1.000
_cell.length_b   1.000
_cell.length_c   1.000
_cell.angle_alpha   90.00
_cell.angle_beta   90.00
_cell.angle_gamma   90.00
#
_symmetry.space_group_name_H-M   'P 1'
#
loop_
_entity.id
_entity.type
_entity.pdbx_description
1 polymer ?
#
loop_
_entity_poly.entity_id
_entity_poly.type
_entity_poly.pdbx_seq_one_letter_code
_entity_poly.pdbx_strand_id
1 'polypeptide(L)'
;MTASPIISLRTASFTAGTILVTGILLHQRKSITTCYRRRRGIGGIARWIWLGDYLPPQLRQSMDALDEVEILMAKSEQELEQIEVSVERIRLESVDDEIMNSTPSEDTENSSIFQQNPELRTQIGIFSNNLDKLAAKIDSIKSHSDEEVKQRKKCMSNGIVKLMNDLDTMIASFDSR
;
A
#
# COMPACT_ATOMS: atom_id res chain seq x y z
N MET A 1 58.86 7.92 33.59
CA MET A 1 58.56 7.37 32.25
C MET A 1 57.07 7.45 32.04
N THR A 2 56.66 8.01 30.91
CA THR A 2 55.30 8.46 30.59
C THR A 2 54.35 7.29 30.35
N ALA A 3 53.24 7.21 31.09
CA ALA A 3 52.17 6.26 30.82
C ALA A 3 51.14 6.89 29.87
N SER A 4 51.13 6.45 28.62
CA SER A 4 50.06 6.73 27.66
C SER A 4 48.80 5.93 28.05
N PRO A 5 47.59 6.51 28.02
CA PRO A 5 46.38 5.75 28.26
C PRO A 5 46.04 4.98 26.97
N ILE A 6 46.16 3.64 27.04
CA ILE A 6 45.57 2.76 26.04
C ILE A 6 44.06 2.79 26.27
N ILE A 7 43.37 3.71 25.60
CA ILE A 7 41.91 3.71 25.55
C ILE A 7 41.51 2.44 24.79
N SER A 8 41.11 1.45 25.57
CA SER A 8 40.75 0.11 25.13
C SER A 8 39.70 0.16 24.01
N LEU A 9 40.05 -0.31 22.81
CA LEU A 9 39.12 -0.44 21.67
C LEU A 9 37.83 -1.20 22.01
N ARG A 10 37.82 -2.01 23.08
CA ARG A 10 36.66 -2.77 23.55
C ARG A 10 35.58 -1.91 24.20
N THR A 11 35.90 -0.73 24.75
CA THR A 11 34.88 0.15 25.32
C THR A 11 34.16 0.99 24.26
N ALA A 12 34.82 1.30 23.14
CA ALA A 12 34.23 2.06 22.03
C ALA A 12 33.18 1.26 21.23
N SER A 13 33.36 -0.06 21.07
CA SER A 13 32.38 -0.91 20.38
C SER A 13 31.11 -1.15 21.21
N PHE A 14 31.26 -1.24 22.54
CA PHE A 14 30.13 -1.40 23.46
C PHE A 14 29.29 -0.11 23.52
N THR A 15 29.93 1.06 23.55
CA THR A 15 29.21 2.35 23.55
C THR A 15 28.50 2.60 22.22
N ALA A 16 29.15 2.33 21.08
CA ALA A 16 28.51 2.44 19.76
C ALA A 16 27.31 1.50 19.60
N GLY A 17 27.42 0.25 20.09
CA GLY A 17 26.31 -0.70 20.10
C GLY A 17 25.13 -0.24 20.96
N THR A 18 25.39 0.31 22.14
CA THR A 18 24.32 0.86 23.00
C THR A 18 23.65 2.10 22.39
N ILE A 19 24.40 2.96 21.68
CA ILE A 19 23.83 4.14 21.01
C ILE A 19 22.96 3.74 19.81
N LEU A 20 23.39 2.74 19.02
CA LEU A 20 22.57 2.23 17.91
C LEU A 20 21.30 1.52 18.41
N VAL A 21 21.41 0.67 19.44
CA VAL A 21 20.25 -0.04 20.01
C VAL A 21 19.28 0.96 20.67
N THR A 22 19.78 1.93 21.42
CA THR A 22 18.92 2.99 22.00
C THR A 22 18.32 3.89 20.92
N GLY A 23 19.06 4.20 19.85
CA GLY A 23 18.57 4.95 18.69
C GLY A 23 17.44 4.21 17.95
N ILE A 24 17.60 2.91 17.70
CA ILE A 24 16.57 2.07 17.07
C ILE A 24 15.33 1.95 17.98
N LEU A 25 15.52 1.74 19.29
CA LEU A 25 14.41 1.69 20.25
C LEU A 25 13.68 3.03 20.39
N LEU A 26 14.40 4.15 20.33
CA LEU A 26 13.81 5.49 20.34
C LEU A 26 13.08 5.81 19.03
N HIS A 27 13.61 5.36 17.89
CA HIS A 27 12.97 5.53 16.59
C HIS A 27 11.70 4.67 16.48
N GLN A 28 11.75 3.40 16.92
CA GLN A 28 10.58 2.53 17.02
C GLN A 28 9.52 3.10 17.97
N ARG A 29 9.91 3.64 19.14
CA ARG A 29 9.00 4.33 20.06
C ARG A 29 8.36 5.57 19.43
N LYS A 30 9.12 6.38 18.68
CA LYS A 30 8.56 7.54 17.98
C LYS A 30 7.56 7.12 16.90
N SER A 31 7.85 6.09 16.11
CA SER A 31 6.92 5.58 15.10
C SER A 31 5.60 5.07 15.73
N ILE A 32 5.70 4.25 16.77
CA ILE A 32 4.54 3.68 17.48
C ILE A 32 3.70 4.77 18.14
N THR A 33 4.33 5.71 18.85
CA THR A 33 3.60 6.81 19.53
C THR A 33 2.96 7.78 18.55
N THR A 34 3.55 8.00 17.37
CA THR A 34 2.96 8.87 16.33
C THR A 34 1.75 8.21 15.67
N CYS A 35 1.82 6.89 15.38
CA CYS A 35 0.66 6.10 14.94
C CYS A 35 -0.45 6.05 16.00
N TYR A 36 -0.10 5.81 17.26
CA TYR A 36 -1.05 5.80 18.38
C TYR A 36 -1.71 7.17 18.62
N ARG A 37 -0.94 8.27 18.52
CA ARG A 37 -1.45 9.64 18.68
C ARG A 37 -2.47 10.00 17.61
N ARG A 38 -2.23 9.56 16.37
CA ARG A 38 -3.11 9.84 15.23
C ARG A 38 -4.42 9.05 15.30
N ARG A 39 -4.41 7.84 15.88
CA ARG A 39 -5.58 6.93 15.90
C ARG A 39 -6.37 6.89 17.21
N ARG A 40 -5.75 7.09 18.39
CA ARG A 40 -6.42 7.03 19.72
C ARG A 40 -6.42 8.33 20.51
N GLY A 41 -5.87 9.42 19.96
CA GLY A 41 -5.75 10.71 20.64
C GLY A 41 -4.81 10.72 21.86
N ILE A 42 -4.82 11.81 22.61
CA ILE A 42 -3.91 12.03 23.77
C ILE A 42 -4.22 11.03 24.91
N GLY A 43 -5.48 10.63 25.08
CA GLY A 43 -5.89 9.66 26.10
C GLY A 43 -5.33 8.25 25.88
N GLY A 44 -5.21 7.81 24.61
CA GLY A 44 -4.59 6.53 24.26
C GLY A 44 -3.09 6.47 24.56
N ILE A 45 -2.39 7.60 24.40
CA ILE A 45 -0.97 7.74 24.73
C ILE A 45 -0.77 7.76 26.24
N ALA A 46 -1.59 8.54 26.97
CA ALA A 46 -1.54 8.59 28.42
C ALA A 46 -1.75 7.18 29.01
N ARG A 47 -2.69 6.40 28.46
CA ARG A 47 -2.93 5.02 28.86
C ARG A 47 -1.79 4.06 28.48
N TRP A 48 -1.15 4.24 27.32
CA TRP A 48 0.03 3.46 26.89
C TRP A 48 1.25 3.71 27.79
N ILE A 49 1.50 4.98 28.15
CA ILE A 49 2.57 5.37 29.07
C ILE A 49 2.29 4.81 30.48
N TRP A 50 1.03 4.74 30.90
CA TRP A 50 0.64 4.38 32.27
C TRP A 50 0.48 2.88 32.53
N LEU A 51 -0.02 2.09 31.56
CA LEU A 51 -0.31 0.66 31.76
C LEU A 51 0.61 -0.31 30.97
N GLY A 52 1.37 0.18 29.99
CA GLY A 52 2.02 -0.69 28.99
C GLY A 52 1.02 -1.23 27.95
N ASP A 53 1.54 -1.91 26.92
CA ASP A 53 0.72 -2.40 25.80
C ASP A 53 -0.04 -3.68 26.19
N TYR A 54 -1.35 -3.56 26.37
CA TYR A 54 -2.24 -4.64 26.83
C TYR A 54 -2.96 -5.35 25.68
N LEU A 55 -2.59 -5.09 24.41
CA LEU A 55 -3.20 -5.83 23.31
C LEU A 55 -2.80 -7.31 23.38
N PRO A 56 -3.75 -8.26 23.38
CA PRO A 56 -3.43 -9.68 23.26
C PRO A 56 -2.58 -9.91 22.01
N PRO A 57 -1.58 -10.81 22.05
CA PRO A 57 -0.67 -11.00 20.93
C PRO A 57 -1.39 -11.38 19.63
N GLN A 58 -2.51 -12.09 19.74
CA GLN A 58 -3.37 -12.45 18.59
C GLN A 58 -4.05 -11.23 17.95
N LEU A 59 -4.53 -10.28 18.76
CA LEU A 59 -5.15 -9.05 18.27
C LEU A 59 -4.11 -8.14 17.62
N ARG A 60 -2.89 -8.06 18.20
CA ARG A 60 -1.79 -7.32 17.59
C ARG A 60 -1.44 -7.85 16.21
N GLN A 61 -1.30 -9.17 16.05
CA GLN A 61 -1.02 -9.78 14.75
C GLN A 61 -2.10 -9.48 13.71
N SER A 62 -3.38 -9.50 14.11
CA SER A 62 -4.47 -9.13 13.19
C SER A 62 -4.44 -7.66 12.78
N MET A 63 -4.04 -6.76 13.68
CA MET A 63 -3.92 -5.33 13.40
C MET A 63 -2.71 -5.02 12.52
N ASP A 64 -1.56 -5.63 12.80
CA ASP A 64 -0.36 -5.49 11.96
C ASP A 64 -0.62 -6.00 10.53
N ALA A 65 -1.35 -7.12 10.41
CA ALA A 65 -1.76 -7.65 9.11
C ALA A 65 -2.72 -6.70 8.36
N LEU A 66 -3.64 -6.04 9.07
CA LEU A 66 -4.51 -5.03 8.46
C LEU A 66 -3.73 -3.80 8.01
N ASP A 67 -2.78 -3.32 8.82
CA ASP A 67 -1.94 -2.17 8.45
C ASP A 67 -1.06 -2.49 7.22
N GLU A 68 -0.59 -3.73 7.09
CA GLU A 68 0.12 -4.18 5.88
C GLU A 68 -0.79 -4.15 4.64
N VAL A 69 -2.02 -4.63 4.77
CA VAL A 69 -2.98 -4.57 3.65
C VAL A 69 -3.35 -3.12 3.30
N GLU A 70 -3.44 -2.22 4.28
CA GLU A 70 -3.70 -0.79 4.05
C GLU A 70 -2.61 -0.16 3.16
N ILE A 71 -1.35 -0.51 3.42
CA ILE A 71 -0.23 -0.08 2.57
C ILE A 71 -0.33 -0.67 1.16
N LEU A 72 -0.72 -1.94 1.03
CA LEU A 72 -0.87 -2.57 -0.28
C LEU A 72 -2.03 -1.98 -1.08
N MET A 73 -3.16 -1.66 -0.43
CA MET A 73 -4.28 -0.99 -1.08
C MET A 73 -3.89 0.39 -1.61
N ALA A 74 -3.14 1.18 -0.83
CA ALA A 74 -2.65 2.48 -1.29
C ALA A 74 -1.71 2.35 -2.51
N LYS A 75 -0.92 1.27 -2.58
CA LYS A 75 -0.12 0.97 -3.78
C LYS A 75 -1.00 0.58 -4.96
N SER A 76 -2.03 -0.22 -4.75
CA SER A 76 -2.96 -0.61 -5.82
C SER A 76 -3.76 0.58 -6.37
N GLU A 77 -4.12 1.55 -5.53
CA GLU A 77 -4.68 2.83 -5.99
C GLU A 77 -3.72 3.56 -6.93
N GLN A 78 -2.43 3.64 -6.56
CA GLN A 78 -1.41 4.26 -7.40
C GLN A 78 -1.14 3.47 -8.70
N GLU A 79 -1.19 2.14 -8.66
CA GLU A 79 -1.06 1.28 -9.85
C GLU A 79 -2.23 1.48 -10.81
N LEU A 80 -3.47 1.64 -10.31
CA LEU A 80 -4.63 1.94 -11.15
C LEU A 80 -4.48 3.28 -11.86
N GLU A 81 -4.04 4.33 -11.15
CA GLU A 81 -3.78 5.65 -11.73
C GLU A 81 -2.69 5.58 -12.82
N GLN A 82 -1.64 4.77 -12.63
CA GLN A 82 -0.62 4.57 -13.66
C GLN A 82 -1.15 3.86 -14.90
N ILE A 83 -2.02 2.87 -14.72
CA ILE A 83 -2.68 2.18 -15.84
C ILE A 83 -3.56 3.17 -16.60
N GLU A 84 -4.35 3.97 -15.89
CA GLU A 84 -5.22 5.00 -16.48
C GLU A 84 -4.40 6.00 -17.31
N VAL A 85 -3.32 6.56 -16.76
CA VAL A 85 -2.39 7.46 -17.47
C VAL A 85 -1.77 6.79 -18.69
N SER A 86 -1.38 5.52 -18.57
CA SER A 86 -0.79 4.77 -19.70
C SER A 86 -1.80 4.58 -20.83
N VAL A 87 -3.06 4.30 -20.48
CA VAL A 87 -4.13 4.19 -21.48
C VAL A 87 -4.41 5.54 -22.14
N GLU A 88 -4.51 6.61 -21.36
CA GLU A 88 -4.81 7.94 -21.89
C GLU A 88 -3.67 8.46 -22.77
N ARG A 89 -2.42 8.14 -22.43
CA ARG A 89 -1.27 8.41 -23.30
C ARG A 89 -1.37 7.69 -24.64
N ILE A 90 -1.72 6.41 -24.64
CA ILE A 90 -1.89 5.64 -25.88
C ILE A 90 -3.00 6.24 -26.76
N ARG A 91 -4.10 6.72 -26.15
CA ARG A 91 -5.16 7.44 -26.86
C ARG A 91 -4.68 8.73 -27.51
N LEU A 92 -3.83 9.51 -26.83
CA LEU A 92 -3.29 10.74 -27.40
C LEU A 92 -2.29 10.46 -28.51
N GLU A 93 -1.46 9.42 -28.36
CA GLU A 93 -0.47 9.01 -29.36
C GLU A 93 -1.14 8.47 -30.63
N SER A 94 -2.28 7.75 -30.52
CA SER A 94 -3.04 7.32 -31.70
C SER A 94 -3.64 8.50 -32.48
N VAL A 95 -4.07 9.56 -31.80
CA VAL A 95 -4.60 10.79 -32.43
C VAL A 95 -3.50 11.55 -33.18
N ASP A 96 -2.27 11.58 -32.66
CA ASP A 96 -1.14 12.25 -33.31
C ASP A 96 -0.71 11.52 -34.62
N ASP A 97 -0.82 10.19 -34.66
CA ASP A 97 -0.54 9.39 -35.86
C ASP A 97 -1.63 9.54 -36.96
N GLU A 98 -2.90 9.71 -36.58
CA GLU A 98 -4.00 9.97 -37.54
C GLU A 98 -3.87 11.32 -38.26
N ILE A 99 -3.34 12.36 -37.61
CA ILE A 99 -3.19 13.69 -38.22
C ILE A 99 -2.20 13.67 -39.40
N MET A 100 -1.28 12.69 -39.44
CA MET A 100 -0.34 12.49 -40.55
C MET A 100 -0.91 11.64 -41.70
N ASN A 101 -1.90 10.79 -41.45
CA ASN A 101 -2.50 9.89 -42.44
C ASN A 101 -4.01 10.16 -42.57
N SER A 102 -4.35 11.00 -43.54
CA SER A 102 -5.72 11.44 -43.81
C SER A 102 -6.63 10.31 -44.30
N THR A 103 -7.40 9.71 -43.38
CA THR A 103 -8.75 9.15 -43.64
C THR A 103 -9.49 8.95 -42.31
N PRO A 104 -10.68 9.55 -42.10
CA PRO A 104 -11.37 9.48 -40.81
C PRO A 104 -12.16 8.17 -40.69
N SER A 105 -11.87 7.40 -39.66
CA SER A 105 -12.64 6.22 -39.26
C SER A 105 -12.69 6.14 -37.72
N GLU A 106 -13.33 7.15 -37.12
CA GLU A 106 -13.47 7.32 -35.66
C GLU A 106 -14.17 6.12 -34.95
N ASP A 107 -14.85 5.24 -35.70
CA ASP A 107 -15.70 4.19 -35.12
C ASP A 107 -15.00 2.85 -34.81
N THR A 108 -13.73 2.67 -35.18
CA THR A 108 -13.02 1.37 -35.01
C THR A 108 -11.89 1.41 -33.98
N GLU A 109 -11.43 2.60 -33.57
CA GLU A 109 -10.16 2.76 -32.87
C GLU A 109 -10.18 2.27 -31.41
N ASN A 110 -11.25 2.56 -30.66
CA ASN A 110 -11.33 2.19 -29.24
C ASN A 110 -11.32 0.68 -28.98
N SER A 111 -11.97 -0.10 -29.85
CA SER A 111 -11.97 -1.58 -29.78
C SER A 111 -10.61 -2.21 -30.10
N SER A 112 -9.70 -1.42 -30.68
CA SER A 112 -8.39 -1.88 -31.15
C SER A 112 -7.26 -1.63 -30.15
N ILE A 113 -7.42 -0.72 -29.18
CA ILE A 113 -6.33 -0.32 -28.27
C ILE A 113 -5.76 -1.51 -27.49
N PHE A 114 -6.62 -2.41 -26.98
CA PHE A 114 -6.19 -3.63 -26.29
C PHE A 114 -5.67 -4.74 -27.20
N GLN A 115 -6.09 -4.74 -28.48
CA GLN A 115 -5.57 -5.68 -29.48
C GLN A 115 -4.18 -5.23 -29.97
N GLN A 116 -3.99 -3.92 -30.09
CA GLN A 116 -2.74 -3.28 -30.49
C GLN A 116 -1.70 -3.25 -29.34
N ASN A 117 -2.16 -3.20 -28.07
CA ASN A 117 -1.30 -3.15 -26.89
C ASN A 117 -1.51 -4.36 -25.95
N PRO A 118 -0.99 -5.55 -26.31
CA PRO A 118 -1.12 -6.76 -25.49
C PRO A 118 -0.44 -6.64 -24.11
N GLU A 119 0.56 -5.78 -23.99
CA GLU A 119 1.23 -5.49 -22.71
C GLU A 119 0.27 -4.86 -21.70
N LEU A 120 -0.58 -3.93 -22.14
CA LEU A 120 -1.56 -3.25 -21.29
C LEU A 120 -2.64 -4.21 -20.79
N ARG A 121 -3.11 -5.11 -21.66
CA ARG A 121 -4.01 -6.21 -21.28
C ARG A 121 -3.37 -7.13 -20.23
N THR A 122 -2.09 -7.43 -20.38
CA THR A 122 -1.35 -8.28 -19.42
C THR A 122 -1.20 -7.58 -18.07
N GLN A 123 -0.87 -6.28 -18.06
CA GLN A 123 -0.76 -5.49 -16.84
C GLN A 123 -2.09 -5.42 -16.08
N ILE A 124 -3.20 -5.17 -16.78
CA ILE A 124 -4.56 -5.19 -16.18
C ILE A 124 -4.90 -6.57 -15.62
N GLY A 125 -4.56 -7.65 -16.34
CA GLY A 125 -4.77 -9.01 -15.85
C GLY A 125 -3.98 -9.32 -14.57
N ILE A 126 -2.73 -8.85 -14.49
CA ILE A 126 -1.90 -8.97 -13.28
C ILE A 126 -2.50 -8.14 -12.14
N PHE A 127 -2.92 -6.91 -12.42
CA PHE A 127 -3.53 -6.01 -11.45
C PHE A 127 -4.83 -6.58 -10.86
N SER A 128 -5.73 -7.10 -11.71
CA SER A 128 -6.95 -7.80 -11.28
C SER A 128 -6.63 -8.97 -10.33
N ASN A 129 -5.66 -9.81 -10.69
CA ASN A 129 -5.26 -10.94 -9.84
C ASN A 129 -4.64 -10.47 -8.51
N ASN A 130 -3.94 -9.33 -8.50
CA ASN A 130 -3.43 -8.75 -7.27
C ASN A 130 -4.56 -8.24 -6.36
N LEU A 131 -5.60 -7.62 -6.92
CA LEU A 131 -6.81 -7.23 -6.16
C LEU A 131 -7.52 -8.46 -5.56
N ASP A 132 -7.65 -9.55 -6.30
CA ASP A 132 -8.21 -10.82 -5.80
C ASP A 132 -7.40 -11.39 -4.64
N LYS A 133 -6.07 -11.38 -4.74
CA LYS A 133 -5.18 -11.81 -3.66
C LYS A 133 -5.32 -10.92 -2.42
N LEU A 134 -5.49 -9.61 -2.61
CA LEU A 134 -5.72 -8.69 -1.49
C LEU A 134 -7.06 -8.95 -0.81
N ALA A 135 -8.13 -9.20 -1.58
CA ALA A 135 -9.43 -9.59 -1.04
C ALA A 135 -9.32 -10.88 -0.20
N ALA A 136 -8.67 -11.91 -0.74
CA ALA A 136 -8.42 -13.16 -0.02
C ALA A 136 -7.58 -12.95 1.25
N LYS A 137 -6.58 -12.06 1.20
CA LYS A 137 -5.75 -11.71 2.36
C LYS A 137 -6.59 -11.05 3.45
N ILE A 138 -7.45 -10.09 3.12
CA ILE A 138 -8.38 -9.46 4.09
C ILE A 138 -9.28 -10.52 4.74
N ASP A 139 -9.88 -11.39 3.93
CA ASP A 139 -10.81 -12.40 4.44
C ASP A 139 -10.14 -13.36 5.42
N SER A 140 -8.88 -13.74 5.14
CA SER A 140 -8.08 -14.62 6.00
C SER A 140 -7.76 -14.05 7.39
N ILE A 141 -7.82 -12.73 7.58
CA ILE A 141 -7.50 -12.08 8.87
C ILE A 141 -8.58 -12.41 9.90
N LYS A 142 -8.21 -13.05 11.01
CA LYS A 142 -9.14 -13.36 12.09
C LYS A 142 -9.49 -12.09 12.86
N SER A 143 -10.79 -11.85 13.07
CA SER A 143 -11.28 -10.68 13.80
C SER A 143 -11.29 -10.84 15.31
N HIS A 144 -11.11 -12.07 15.83
CA HIS A 144 -11.10 -12.35 17.27
C HIS A 144 -12.27 -11.74 18.05
N SER A 145 -13.45 -11.65 17.41
CA SER A 145 -14.67 -10.98 17.92
C SER A 145 -14.52 -9.49 18.28
N ASP A 146 -13.40 -8.87 17.93
CA ASP A 146 -13.15 -7.45 18.16
C ASP A 146 -13.86 -6.60 17.08
N GLU A 147 -14.61 -5.60 17.54
CA GLU A 147 -15.41 -4.74 16.65
C GLU A 147 -14.55 -3.80 15.81
N GLU A 148 -13.39 -3.36 16.30
CA GLU A 148 -12.46 -2.49 15.56
C GLU A 148 -11.85 -3.27 14.38
N VAL A 149 -11.42 -4.51 14.60
CA VAL A 149 -10.91 -5.40 13.51
C VAL A 149 -12.01 -5.63 12.47
N LYS A 150 -13.24 -5.92 12.89
CA LYS A 150 -14.38 -6.15 11.97
C LYS A 150 -14.68 -4.92 11.13
N GLN A 151 -14.74 -3.74 11.76
CA GLN A 151 -15.04 -2.49 11.07
C GLN A 151 -13.96 -2.15 10.05
N ARG A 152 -12.68 -2.30 10.42
CA ARG A 152 -11.55 -2.09 9.52
C ARG A 152 -11.57 -3.06 8.34
N LYS A 153 -11.72 -4.37 8.60
CA LYS A 153 -11.88 -5.38 7.54
C LYS A 153 -12.96 -4.99 6.54
N LYS A 154 -14.16 -4.62 7.04
CA LYS A 154 -15.29 -4.23 6.19
C LYS A 154 -14.98 -2.99 5.34
N CYS A 155 -14.35 -1.98 5.93
CA CYS A 155 -13.93 -0.77 5.22
C CYS A 155 -12.98 -1.10 4.07
N MET A 156 -12.01 -1.98 4.32
CA MET A 156 -11.02 -2.39 3.33
C MET A 156 -11.62 -3.28 2.24
N SER A 157 -12.49 -4.24 2.60
CA SER A 157 -13.24 -5.05 1.62
C SER A 157 -14.05 -4.15 0.68
N ASN A 158 -14.75 -3.14 1.20
CA ASN A 158 -15.48 -2.18 0.38
C ASN A 158 -14.55 -1.38 -0.54
N GLY A 159 -13.36 -0.99 -0.07
CA GLY A 159 -12.38 -0.29 -0.87
C GLY A 159 -11.84 -1.13 -2.04
N ILE A 160 -11.58 -2.42 -1.82
CA ILE A 160 -11.17 -3.33 -2.91
C ILE A 160 -12.29 -3.50 -3.93
N VAL A 161 -13.53 -3.69 -3.48
CA VAL A 161 -14.68 -3.79 -4.39
C VAL A 161 -14.80 -2.52 -5.24
N LYS A 162 -14.55 -1.34 -4.66
CA LYS A 162 -14.51 -0.09 -5.41
C LYS A 162 -13.40 -0.11 -6.47
N LEU A 163 -12.18 -0.50 -6.12
CA LEU A 163 -11.07 -0.61 -7.09
C LEU A 163 -11.34 -1.59 -8.22
N MET A 164 -11.98 -2.72 -7.92
CA MET A 164 -12.41 -3.69 -8.94
C MET A 164 -13.46 -3.07 -9.88
N ASN A 165 -14.47 -2.38 -9.33
CA ASN A 165 -15.47 -1.70 -10.14
C ASN A 165 -14.87 -0.56 -10.98
N ASP A 166 -13.90 0.18 -10.44
CA ASP A 166 -13.22 1.26 -11.16
C ASP A 166 -12.40 0.67 -12.32
N LEU A 167 -11.70 -0.46 -12.10
CA LEU A 167 -11.03 -1.22 -13.15
C LEU A 167 -12.01 -1.74 -14.22
N ASP A 168 -13.13 -2.34 -13.82
CA ASP A 168 -14.15 -2.86 -14.74
C ASP A 168 -14.81 -1.73 -15.54
N THR A 169 -15.07 -0.58 -14.91
CA THR A 169 -15.63 0.60 -15.57
C THR A 169 -14.65 1.17 -16.58
N MET A 170 -13.36 1.22 -16.22
CA MET A 170 -12.29 1.63 -17.12
C MET A 170 -12.27 0.68 -18.33
N ILE A 171 -12.20 -0.64 -18.12
CA ILE A 171 -12.24 -1.66 -19.20
C ILE A 171 -13.48 -1.49 -20.07
N ALA A 172 -14.66 -1.39 -19.45
CA ALA A 172 -15.93 -1.24 -20.15
C ALA A 172 -15.97 0.02 -21.01
N SER A 173 -15.41 1.14 -20.55
CA SER A 173 -15.35 2.40 -21.33
C SER A 173 -14.56 2.28 -22.63
N PHE A 174 -13.76 1.21 -22.79
CA PHE A 174 -13.03 0.93 -24.03
C PHE A 174 -13.72 -0.12 -24.91
N ASP A 175 -14.49 -1.03 -24.30
CA ASP A 175 -15.25 -2.08 -25.02
C ASP A 175 -16.66 -1.60 -25.43
N SER A 176 -17.17 -0.55 -24.79
CA SER A 176 -18.48 0.04 -25.10
C SER A 176 -18.40 1.00 -26.28
N ARG A 177 -18.96 0.52 -27.39
CA ARG A 177 -19.43 1.26 -28.58
C ARG A 177 -20.05 2.62 -28.28
#